data_AF-A0A9E4JBS2-F1
#
_entry.id   AF-A0A9E4JBS2-F1
#
_cell.length_a   1.000
_cell.length_b   1.000
_cell.length_c   1.000
_cell.angle_alpha   90.00
_cell.angle_beta   90.00
_cell.angle_gamma   90.00
#
_symmetry.space_group_name_H-M   'P 1'
#
loop_
_entity.id
_entity.type
_entity.pdbx_description
1 polymer ?
#
loop_
_entity_poly.entity_id
_entity_poly.type
_entity_poly.pdbx_seq_one_letter_code
_entity_poly.pdbx_strand_id
1 'polypeptide(L)' 'MKQNVTIDWTVKESVRAKLRVIVKRILRKYGYPPDKQEAATNTVLQQAELLSDFWVGTSP' A
#
# COMPACT_ATOMS: atom_id res chain seq x y z
N MET A 1 -15.12 18.50 -16.26
CA MET A 1 -14.00 19.29 -15.68
C MET A 1 -13.31 18.42 -14.63
N LYS A 2 -12.00 18.23 -14.75
CA LYS A 2 -11.18 17.16 -14.11
C LYS A 2 -10.89 17.41 -12.61
N GLN A 3 -11.91 17.50 -11.76
CA GLN A 3 -11.70 17.75 -10.32
C GLN A 3 -11.67 16.49 -9.44
N ASN A 4 -12.32 15.38 -9.84
CA ASN A 4 -12.34 14.15 -9.02
C ASN A 4 -11.03 13.34 -9.06
N VAL A 5 -10.32 13.31 -10.20
CA VAL A 5 -9.14 12.44 -10.37
C VAL A 5 -8.00 12.80 -9.42
N THR A 6 -7.83 14.07 -9.08
CA THR A 6 -6.80 14.53 -8.14
C THR A 6 -7.07 14.04 -6.72
N ILE A 7 -8.34 13.98 -6.31
CA ILE A 7 -8.74 13.49 -4.98
C ILE A 7 -8.50 11.99 -4.89
N ASP A 8 -8.91 11.24 -5.91
CA ASP A 8 -8.72 9.79 -5.95
C ASP A 8 -7.24 9.38 -5.89
N TRP A 9 -6.36 10.11 -6.59
CA TRP A 9 -4.91 9.85 -6.51
C TRP A 9 -4.30 10.25 -5.17
N THR A 10 -4.71 11.38 -4.61
CA THR A 10 -4.26 11.85 -3.28
C THR A 10 -4.66 10.85 -2.18
N VAL A 11 -5.87 10.30 -2.26
CA VAL A 11 -6.34 9.26 -1.34
C VAL A 11 -5.51 7.99 -1.49
N LYS A 12 -5.28 7.50 -2.72
CA LYS A 12 -4.41 6.34 -2.97
C LYS A 12 -2.99 6.54 -2.44
N GLU A 13 -2.39 7.71 -2.66
CA GLU A 13 -1.03 8.00 -2.20
C GLU A 13 -0.95 8.10 -0.66
N SER A 14 -1.94 8.74 -0.03
CA SER A 14 -2.00 8.82 1.44
C SER A 14 -2.21 7.46 2.11
N VAL A 15 -3.01 6.56 1.50
CA VAL A 15 -3.19 5.18 1.96
C VAL A 15 -1.89 4.40 1.80
N ARG A 16 -1.21 4.52 0.65
CA ARG A 16 0.09 3.87 0.39
C ARG A 16 1.15 4.33 1.39
N ALA A 17 1.20 5.62 1.71
CA ALA A 17 2.12 6.18 2.70
C ALA A 17 1.86 5.63 4.12
N LYS A 18 0.59 5.56 4.55
CA LYS A 18 0.22 4.96 5.84
C LYS A 18 0.57 3.48 5.90
N LEU A 19 0.30 2.72 4.84
CA LEU A 19 0.60 1.30 4.76
C LEU A 19 2.12 1.05 4.86
N ARG A 20 2.94 1.86 4.18
CA ARG A 20 4.42 1.80 4.32
C ARG A 20 4.89 1.95 5.76
N VAL A 21 4.34 2.91 6.50
CA VAL A 21 4.71 3.14 7.91
C VAL A 21 4.35 1.94 8.78
N ILE A 22 3.15 1.38 8.59
CA ILE A 22 2.69 0.19 9.34
C ILE A 22 3.58 -1.01 9.06
N VAL A 23 3.86 -1.30 7.78
CA VAL A 23 4.70 -2.44 7.38
C VAL A 23 6.12 -2.30 7.91
N LYS A 24 6.74 -1.12 7.78
CA LYS A 24 8.07 -0.86 8.38
C LYS A 24 8.07 -1.05 9.89
N ARG A 25 7.00 -0.63 10.58
CA ARG A 25 6.87 -0.82 12.04
C ARG A 25 6.79 -2.31 12.42
N ILE A 26 6.04 -3.10 11.65
CA ILE A 26 5.92 -4.55 11.84
C ILE A 26 7.29 -5.21 11.60
N LEU A 27 7.94 -4.94 10.47
CA LEU A 27 9.24 -5.51 10.12
C LEU A 27 10.30 -5.20 11.19
N ARG A 28 10.34 -3.96 11.69
CA ARG A 28 11.23 -3.58 12.79
C ARG A 28 10.91 -4.33 14.09
N LYS A 29 9.62 -4.54 14.41
CA LYS A 29 9.19 -5.29 15.61
C LYS A 29 9.64 -6.75 15.57
N TYR A 30 9.71 -7.35 14.39
CA TYR A 30 10.15 -8.74 14.19
C TYR A 30 11.64 -8.88 13.85
N GLY A 31 12.45 -7.81 13.98
CA GLY A 31 13.90 -7.87 13.75
C GLY A 31 14.30 -8.01 12.29
N TYR A 32 13.44 -7.62 11.35
CA TYR A 32 13.73 -7.69 9.93
C TYR A 32 14.86 -6.71 9.55
N PRO A 33 15.87 -7.16 8.81
CA PRO A 33 17.05 -6.34 8.56
C PRO A 33 16.72 -5.21 7.56
N PRO A 34 17.26 -3.99 7.78
CA PRO A 34 16.83 -2.77 7.10
C PRO A 34 17.04 -2.78 5.59
N ASP A 35 18.03 -3.53 5.11
CA ASP A 35 18.31 -3.78 3.69
C ASP A 35 17.15 -4.50 2.99
N LYS A 36 16.43 -5.38 3.70
CA LYS A 36 15.30 -6.16 3.15
C LYS A 36 13.95 -5.54 3.44
N GLN A 37 13.89 -4.50 4.29
CA GLN A 37 12.63 -3.86 4.66
C GLN A 37 11.94 -3.20 3.46
N GLU A 38 12.71 -2.60 2.55
CA GLU A 38 12.16 -1.91 1.39
C GLU A 38 11.49 -2.89 0.41
N ALA A 39 12.18 -3.99 0.09
CA ALA A 39 11.65 -5.03 -0.78
C ALA A 39 10.37 -5.64 -0.19
N ALA A 40 10.40 -6.03 1.09
CA ALA A 40 9.23 -6.58 1.78
C ALA A 40 8.06 -5.58 1.83
N THR A 41 8.35 -4.30 2.05
CA THR A 41 7.33 -3.24 2.03
C THR A 41 6.69 -3.11 0.65
N ASN A 42 7.48 -3.12 -0.42
CA ASN A 42 6.96 -3.01 -1.79
C ASN A 42 6.10 -4.23 -2.17
N THR A 43 6.47 -5.44 -1.75
CA THR A 43 5.65 -6.65 -1.96
C THR A 43 4.29 -6.54 -1.27
N VAL A 44 4.24 -6.07 -0.02
CA VAL A 44 2.97 -5.90 0.71
C VAL A 44 2.08 -4.84 0.06
N LEU A 45 2.67 -3.75 -0.46
CA LEU A 45 1.89 -2.74 -1.18
C LEU A 45 1.30 -3.30 -2.48
N GLN A 46 2.07 -4.06 -3.25
CA GLN A 46 1.58 -4.69 -4.48
C GLN A 46 0.45 -5.68 -4.18
N GLN A 47 0.59 -6.50 -3.13
CA GLN A 47 -0.47 -7.41 -2.71
C GLN A 47 -1.73 -6.66 -2.26
N ALA A 48 -1.57 -5.55 -1.52
CA ALA A 48 -2.69 -4.71 -1.10
C ALA A 48 -3.40 -4.05 -2.29
N GLU A 49 -2.67 -3.63 -3.33
CA GLU A 49 -3.24 -3.10 -4.57
C GLU A 49 -4.05 -4.17 -5.31
N LEU A 50 -3.48 -5.37 -5.51
CA LEU A 50 -4.16 -6.50 -6.15
C LEU A 50 -5.42 -6.94 -5.38
N LEU A 51 -5.34 -6.98 -4.05
CA LEU A 51 -6.50 -7.24 -3.20
C LEU A 51 -7.53 -6.13 -3.37
N SER A 52 -7.14 -4.84 -3.33
CA SER A 52 -8.10 -3.75 -3.46
C SER A 52 -8.88 -3.82 -4.78
N ASP A 53 -8.23 -4.19 -5.89
CA ASP A 53 -8.91 -4.40 -7.16
C ASP A 53 -9.87 -5.61 -7.12
N PHE A 54 -9.51 -6.67 -6.39
CA PHE A 54 -10.38 -7.83 -6.16
C PHE A 54 -11.63 -7.50 -5.32
N TRP A 55 -11.48 -6.69 -4.26
CA TRP A 55 -12.58 -6.34 -3.34
C TRP A 55 -13.47 -5.18 -3.83
N VAL A 56 -12.98 -4.31 -4.74
CA VAL A 56 -13.73 -3.15 -5.26
C VAL A 56 -14.73 -3.52 -6.36
N GLY A 57 -14.70 -4.75 -6.88
CA GLY A 57 -15.80 -5.31 -7.66
C GLY A 57 -15.39 -5.86 -9.02
N THR A 58 -14.80 -7.05 -9.01
CA THR A 58 -15.09 -8.02 -10.07
C THR A 58 -15.86 -9.18 -9.45
N SER A 59 -17.12 -8.91 -9.08
CA SER A 59 -18.15 -9.95 -9.24
C SER A 59 -18.35 -10.12 -10.75
N PRO A 60 -18.21 -11.34 -11.32
CA PRO A 60 -18.80 -11.62 -12.62
C PRO A 60 -20.33 -11.49 -12.57
#